data_AF-A0A7L4GZK6-F1
#
_entry.id   AF-A0A7L4GZK6-F1
#
_cell.length_a   1.000
_cell.length_b   1.000
_cell.length_c   1.000
_cell.angle_alpha   90.00
_cell.angle_beta   90.00
_cell.angle_gamma   90.00
#
_symmetry.space_group_name_H-M   'P 1'
#
loop_
_entity.id
_entity.type
_entity.pdbx_description
1 polymer ?
#
loop_
_entity_poly.entity_id
_entity_poly.type
_entity_poly.pdbx_seq_one_letter_code
_entity_poly.pdbx_strand_id
1 'polypeptide(L)'
;VSEAEISKEAADMEMNREKYVEELKKALITGEESVGKYNFAVSRDEENMECCFSYERNLKDASFRIGSLKLQKVLSTAEVVKELIGDCLDCLGRLQVKNEHLQKENERLFSNWSDVEKRLEKCVEAKEELEADLYNRFILVLNEKKAKIRNLQKLLNEAKESAADAKCTRNTTATTQMGTGRENCYDGSTDEESENLTRASLPS
;
A
#
# COMPACT_ATOMS: atom_id res chain seq x y z
N VAL A 1 -46.67 -2.54 6.15
CA VAL A 1 -45.49 -3.38 5.87
C VAL A 1 -44.89 -3.84 7.18
N SER A 2 -45.31 -5.00 7.65
CA SER A 2 -44.70 -5.72 8.77
C SER A 2 -43.66 -6.73 8.27
N GLU A 3 -42.83 -7.25 9.18
CA GLU A 3 -41.87 -8.31 8.86
C GLU A 3 -42.58 -9.61 8.41
N ALA A 4 -43.78 -9.88 8.95
CA ALA A 4 -44.60 -11.01 8.55
C ALA A 4 -45.14 -10.86 7.11
N GLU A 5 -45.57 -9.65 6.72
CA GLU A 5 -45.96 -9.35 5.34
C GLU A 5 -44.78 -9.55 4.36
N ILE A 6 -43.58 -9.06 4.68
CA ILE A 6 -42.37 -9.23 3.85
C ILE A 6 -42.01 -10.72 3.72
N SER A 7 -42.10 -11.47 4.82
CA SER A 7 -41.80 -12.92 4.83
C SER A 7 -42.83 -13.72 4.02
N LYS A 8 -44.10 -13.29 4.02
CA LYS A 8 -45.17 -13.91 3.24
C LYS A 8 -45.04 -13.59 1.74
N GLU A 9 -44.89 -12.31 1.36
CA GLU A 9 -44.78 -11.93 -0.06
C GLU A 9 -43.55 -12.59 -0.72
N ALA A 10 -42.44 -12.74 0.00
CA ALA A 10 -41.27 -13.51 -0.45
C ALA A 10 -41.61 -14.98 -0.74
N ALA A 11 -42.37 -15.64 0.14
CA ALA A 11 -42.79 -17.03 0.00
C ALA A 11 -43.86 -17.21 -1.11
N ASP A 12 -44.81 -16.29 -1.21
CA ASP A 12 -45.82 -16.25 -2.28
C ASP A 12 -45.20 -15.99 -3.67
N MET A 13 -43.99 -15.41 -3.72
CA MET A 13 -43.14 -15.27 -4.91
C MET A 13 -42.11 -16.40 -5.10
N GLU A 14 -42.16 -17.47 -4.30
CA GLU A 14 -41.20 -18.58 -4.29
C GLU A 14 -39.71 -18.16 -4.12
N MET A 15 -39.46 -16.98 -3.55
CA MET A 15 -38.12 -16.42 -3.39
C MET A 15 -37.65 -16.44 -1.92
N ASN A 16 -36.38 -16.79 -1.74
CA ASN A 16 -35.69 -16.65 -0.45
C ASN A 16 -35.82 -15.22 0.10
N ARG A 17 -36.18 -15.09 1.39
CA ARG A 17 -36.48 -13.82 2.07
C ARG A 17 -35.34 -12.81 1.97
N GLU A 18 -34.09 -13.23 2.11
CA GLU A 18 -32.94 -12.32 2.06
C GLU A 18 -32.78 -11.74 0.64
N LYS A 19 -32.90 -12.57 -0.41
CA LYS A 19 -32.94 -12.10 -1.80
C LYS A 19 -34.10 -11.15 -2.06
N TYR A 20 -35.28 -11.40 -1.50
CA TYR A 20 -36.43 -10.51 -1.62
C TYR A 20 -36.16 -9.14 -0.97
N VAL A 21 -35.58 -9.11 0.24
CA VAL A 21 -35.18 -7.86 0.91
C VAL A 21 -34.12 -7.09 0.12
N GLU A 22 -33.15 -7.76 -0.51
CA GLU A 22 -32.17 -7.08 -1.37
C GLU A 22 -32.79 -6.52 -2.67
N GLU A 23 -33.82 -7.15 -3.22
CA GLU A 23 -34.57 -6.61 -4.36
C GLU A 23 -35.45 -5.41 -3.95
N LEU A 24 -36.07 -5.45 -2.76
CA LEU A 24 -36.78 -4.30 -2.20
C LEU A 24 -35.85 -3.09 -1.97
N LYS A 25 -34.63 -3.31 -1.46
CA LYS A 25 -33.62 -2.24 -1.31
C LYS A 25 -33.26 -1.62 -2.66
N LYS A 26 -33.02 -2.42 -3.69
CA LYS A 26 -32.69 -1.92 -5.04
C LYS A 26 -33.84 -1.16 -5.68
N ALA A 27 -35.08 -1.60 -5.47
CA ALA A 27 -36.27 -0.96 -6.04
C ALA A 27 -36.67 0.34 -5.30
N LEU A 28 -36.56 0.37 -3.97
CA LEU A 28 -37.17 1.41 -3.14
C LEU A 28 -36.17 2.35 -2.43
N ILE A 29 -34.86 2.07 -2.49
CA ILE A 29 -33.82 2.84 -1.78
C ILE A 29 -32.65 3.20 -2.71
N THR A 30 -32.11 2.23 -3.46
CA THR A 30 -30.90 2.45 -4.29
C THR A 30 -31.23 3.05 -5.67
N GLY A 31 -31.32 4.38 -5.75
CA GLY A 31 -31.69 5.10 -6.98
C GLY A 31 -30.71 5.01 -8.15
N GLU A 32 -29.42 4.77 -7.89
CA GLU A 32 -28.36 4.89 -8.91
C GLU A 32 -28.22 3.64 -9.80
N GLU A 33 -28.47 2.44 -9.25
CA GLU A 33 -28.48 1.20 -10.03
C GLU A 33 -29.82 0.91 -10.72
N SER A 34 -30.91 1.60 -10.37
CA SER A 34 -32.29 1.17 -10.66
C SER A 34 -32.91 1.75 -11.94
N VAL A 35 -32.25 2.71 -12.58
CA VAL A 35 -32.75 3.40 -13.80
C VAL A 35 -33.11 2.39 -14.89
N GLY A 36 -34.39 2.36 -15.28
CA GLY A 36 -34.92 1.44 -16.29
C GLY A 36 -35.06 -0.03 -15.86
N LYS A 37 -34.54 -0.43 -14.68
CA LYS A 37 -34.67 -1.80 -14.15
C LYS A 37 -35.98 -2.04 -13.39
N TYR A 38 -36.66 -0.99 -12.96
CA TYR A 38 -37.90 -1.09 -12.20
C TYR A 38 -38.97 -0.10 -12.71
N ASN A 39 -40.22 -0.54 -12.72
CA ASN A 39 -41.38 0.32 -12.99
C ASN A 39 -42.15 0.56 -11.69
N PHE A 40 -42.74 1.75 -11.58
CA PHE A 40 -43.54 2.18 -10.43
C PHE A 40 -44.88 2.71 -10.94
N ALA A 41 -45.98 2.19 -10.40
CA ALA A 41 -47.33 2.62 -10.73
C ALA A 41 -48.11 2.95 -9.47
N VAL A 42 -48.95 3.99 -9.55
CA VAL A 42 -49.96 4.31 -8.53
C VAL A 42 -51.31 4.32 -9.23
N SER A 43 -52.17 3.37 -8.89
CA SER A 43 -53.60 3.45 -9.21
C SER A 43 -54.37 4.03 -8.02
N ARG A 44 -55.51 4.66 -8.30
CA ARG A 44 -56.48 5.11 -7.30
C ARG A 44 -57.83 4.54 -7.69
N ASP A 45 -58.49 3.93 -6.73
CA ASP A 45 -59.92 3.65 -6.78
C ASP A 45 -60.69 4.92 -6.39
N GLU A 46 -61.57 5.40 -7.26
CA GLU A 46 -62.36 6.62 -7.00
C GLU A 46 -63.59 6.35 -6.11
N GLU A 47 -64.10 5.11 -6.05
CA GLU A 47 -65.21 4.74 -5.17
C GLU A 47 -64.72 4.50 -3.74
N ASN A 48 -63.62 3.74 -3.57
CA ASN A 48 -63.10 3.38 -2.25
C ASN A 48 -62.06 4.38 -1.70
N MET A 49 -61.60 5.35 -2.50
CA MET A 49 -60.48 6.27 -2.22
C MET A 49 -59.15 5.59 -1.80
N GLU A 50 -59.02 4.28 -2.01
CA GLU A 50 -57.80 3.53 -1.76
C GLU A 50 -56.81 3.74 -2.93
N CYS A 51 -55.54 3.99 -2.59
CA CYS A 51 -54.49 4.11 -3.60
C CYS A 51 -53.61 2.85 -3.55
N CYS A 52 -53.42 2.16 -4.67
CA CYS A 52 -52.54 1.00 -4.75
C CYS A 52 -51.23 1.41 -5.45
N PHE A 53 -50.12 1.30 -4.73
CA PHE A 53 -48.77 1.50 -5.27
C PHE A 53 -48.16 0.13 -5.59
N SER A 54 -47.84 -0.14 -6.85
CA SER A 54 -47.19 -1.39 -7.28
C SER A 54 -45.84 -1.12 -7.91
N TYR A 55 -44.90 -2.00 -7.65
CA TYR A 55 -43.53 -1.91 -8.17
C TYR A 55 -43.15 -3.24 -8.84
N GLU A 56 -42.58 -3.12 -10.04
CA GLU A 56 -42.26 -4.23 -10.93
C GLU A 56 -40.79 -4.19 -11.32
N ARG A 57 -40.21 -5.36 -11.59
CA ARG A 57 -38.87 -5.48 -12.18
C ARG A 57 -38.99 -5.68 -13.68
N ASN A 58 -38.23 -4.90 -14.44
CA ASN A 58 -38.06 -5.08 -15.86
C ASN A 58 -37.03 -6.18 -16.15
N LEU A 59 -37.39 -7.08 -17.05
CA LEU A 59 -36.50 -7.98 -17.75
C LEU A 59 -36.41 -7.51 -19.23
N LYS A 60 -35.71 -8.25 -20.09
CA LYS A 60 -35.48 -7.81 -21.48
C LYS A 60 -36.77 -7.70 -22.30
N ASP A 61 -37.71 -8.62 -22.09
CA ASP A 61 -38.87 -8.84 -22.94
C ASP A 61 -40.21 -8.81 -22.18
N ALA A 62 -40.18 -8.57 -20.86
CA ALA A 62 -41.34 -8.55 -19.96
C ALA A 62 -41.02 -7.82 -18.64
N SER A 63 -42.04 -7.41 -17.88
CA SER A 63 -41.91 -7.05 -16.45
C SER A 63 -42.55 -8.12 -15.56
N PHE A 64 -42.18 -8.14 -14.27
CA PHE A 64 -42.90 -8.91 -13.25
C PHE A 64 -43.07 -8.11 -11.95
N ARG A 65 -44.22 -8.23 -11.30
CA ARG A 65 -44.52 -7.52 -10.03
C ARG A 65 -43.69 -8.10 -8.89
N ILE A 66 -43.04 -7.22 -8.13
CA ILE A 66 -42.28 -7.56 -6.90
C ILE A 66 -43.15 -7.36 -5.66
N GLY A 67 -44.14 -6.46 -5.74
CA GLY A 67 -45.11 -6.28 -4.66
C GLY A 67 -46.09 -5.15 -4.94
N SER A 68 -47.03 -4.96 -4.02
CA SER A 68 -47.97 -3.85 -4.03
C SER A 68 -48.41 -3.44 -2.63
N LEU A 69 -48.57 -2.13 -2.40
CA LEU A 69 -48.94 -1.52 -1.12
C LEU A 69 -50.23 -0.72 -1.25
N LYS A 70 -51.18 -0.99 -0.36
CA LYS A 70 -52.36 -0.14 -0.15
C LYS A 70 -51.94 1.09 0.66
N LEU A 71 -51.96 2.26 0.02
CA LEU A 71 -51.62 3.56 0.60
C LEU A 71 -52.88 4.30 1.03
N GLN A 72 -52.89 4.80 2.26
CA GLN A 72 -53.98 5.59 2.83
C GLN A 72 -53.75 7.08 2.58
N LYS A 73 -54.83 7.84 2.39
CA LYS A 73 -54.77 9.30 2.22
C LYS A 73 -54.45 9.98 3.56
N VAL A 74 -53.29 10.65 3.63
CA VAL A 74 -52.90 11.46 4.78
C VAL A 74 -53.80 12.69 4.94
N LEU A 75 -54.14 13.03 6.19
CA LEU A 75 -55.02 14.17 6.52
C LEU A 75 -54.37 15.55 6.30
N SER A 76 -53.06 15.67 6.59
CA SER A 76 -52.27 16.89 6.34
C SER A 76 -51.03 16.57 5.51
N THR A 77 -51.14 16.69 4.19
CA THR A 77 -50.00 16.59 3.27
C THR A 77 -48.94 17.67 3.56
N ALA A 78 -49.36 18.85 4.05
CA ALA A 78 -48.48 19.96 4.33
C ALA A 78 -47.47 19.66 5.45
N GLU A 79 -47.90 18.99 6.52
CA GLU A 79 -47.00 18.61 7.62
C GLU A 79 -46.03 17.49 7.19
N VAL A 80 -46.47 16.48 6.45
CA VAL A 80 -45.58 15.40 5.95
C VAL A 80 -44.55 15.94 4.94
N VAL A 81 -44.92 16.88 4.06
CA VAL A 81 -43.96 17.52 3.14
C VAL A 81 -42.97 18.41 3.89
N LYS A 82 -43.41 19.10 4.95
CA LYS A 82 -42.57 19.91 5.83
C LYS A 82 -41.59 19.06 6.66
N GLU A 83 -42.04 17.92 7.18
CA GLU A 83 -41.22 16.92 7.87
C GLU A 83 -40.15 16.35 6.93
N LEU A 84 -40.54 15.88 5.74
CA LEU A 84 -39.62 15.41 4.69
C LEU A 84 -38.56 16.45 4.30
N ILE A 85 -38.97 17.72 4.12
CA ILE A 85 -38.02 18.81 3.81
C ILE A 85 -37.11 19.09 5.01
N GLY A 86 -37.62 19.00 6.25
CA GLY A 86 -36.84 19.09 7.47
C GLY A 86 -35.74 18.03 7.54
N ASP A 87 -36.11 16.76 7.37
CA ASP A 87 -35.16 15.63 7.32
C ASP A 87 -34.09 15.80 6.23
N CYS A 88 -34.47 16.30 5.04
CA CYS A 88 -33.53 16.61 3.98
C CYS A 88 -32.54 17.72 4.36
N LEU A 89 -33.00 18.80 4.99
CA LEU A 89 -32.16 19.92 5.44
C LEU A 89 -31.23 19.51 6.58
N ASP A 90 -31.73 18.75 7.54
CA ASP A 90 -30.95 18.19 8.65
C ASP A 90 -29.90 17.18 8.14
N CYS A 91 -30.24 16.37 7.13
CA CYS A 91 -29.28 15.49 6.46
C CYS A 91 -28.19 16.29 5.74
N LEU A 92 -28.57 17.33 5.00
CA LEU A 92 -27.63 18.24 4.32
C LEU A 92 -26.70 18.93 5.32
N GLY A 93 -27.22 19.42 6.45
CA GLY A 93 -26.41 20.03 7.52
C GLY A 93 -25.41 19.05 8.13
N ARG A 94 -25.82 17.82 8.44
CA ARG A 94 -24.91 16.75 8.92
C ARG A 94 -23.83 16.42 7.89
N LEU A 95 -24.18 16.36 6.60
CA LEU A 95 -23.24 16.11 5.51
C LEU A 95 -22.25 17.26 5.31
N GLN A 96 -22.71 18.52 5.41
CA GLN A 96 -21.84 19.69 5.34
C GLN A 96 -20.83 19.71 6.48
N VAL A 97 -21.26 19.53 7.74
CA VAL A 97 -20.37 19.50 8.90
C VAL A 97 -19.34 18.37 8.78
N LYS A 98 -19.75 17.20 8.28
CA LYS A 98 -18.84 16.08 8.00
C LYS A 98 -17.82 16.43 6.90
N ASN A 99 -18.25 17.10 5.83
CA ASN A 99 -17.37 17.53 4.74
C ASN A 99 -16.35 18.56 5.21
N GLU A 100 -16.79 19.61 5.93
CA GLU A 100 -15.90 20.61 6.52
C GLU A 100 -14.89 20.01 7.51
N HIS A 101 -15.28 18.98 8.26
CA HIS A 101 -14.36 18.26 9.15
C HIS A 101 -13.33 17.43 8.36
N LEU A 102 -13.76 16.68 7.35
CA LEU A 102 -12.88 15.89 6.49
C LEU A 102 -11.90 16.79 5.70
N GLN A 103 -12.34 17.96 5.24
CA GLN A 103 -11.50 18.94 4.58
C GLN A 103 -10.38 19.45 5.50
N LYS A 104 -10.71 19.82 6.75
CA LYS A 104 -9.73 20.25 7.77
C LYS A 104 -8.74 19.13 8.11
N GLU A 105 -9.19 17.88 8.20
CA GLU A 105 -8.31 16.72 8.42
C GLU A 105 -7.41 16.44 7.21
N ASN A 106 -7.89 16.62 5.98
CA ASN A 106 -7.09 16.50 4.77
C ASN A 106 -5.99 17.56 4.71
N GLU A 107 -6.34 18.84 4.95
CA GLU A 107 -5.38 19.95 5.06
C GLU A 107 -4.33 19.71 6.15
N ARG A 108 -4.75 19.19 7.31
CA ARG A 108 -3.85 18.82 8.41
C ARG A 108 -2.91 17.67 8.03
N LEU A 109 -3.42 16.62 7.39
CA LEU A 109 -2.63 15.47 6.94
C LEU A 109 -1.62 15.86 5.85
N PHE A 110 -2.02 16.69 4.88
CA PHE A 110 -1.14 17.23 3.84
C PHE A 110 -0.02 18.09 4.42
N SER A 111 -0.36 18.97 5.38
CA SER A 111 0.62 19.80 6.10
C SER A 111 1.62 18.96 6.89
N ASN A 112 1.15 17.93 7.62
CA ASN A 112 2.01 17.00 8.35
C ASN A 112 2.91 16.18 7.41
N TRP A 113 2.38 15.71 6.28
CA TRP A 113 3.14 14.95 5.29
C TRP A 113 4.31 15.77 4.74
N SER A 114 4.08 17.05 4.41
CA SER A 114 5.13 17.93 3.89
C SER A 114 6.11 18.46 4.96
N ASP A 115 5.82 18.37 6.27
CA ASP A 115 6.84 18.51 7.32
C ASP A 115 7.75 17.28 7.38
N VAL A 116 7.15 16.08 7.39
CA VAL A 116 7.88 14.81 7.42
C VAL A 116 8.78 14.64 6.20
N GLU A 117 8.31 15.00 5.01
CA GLU A 117 9.07 15.05 3.76
C GLU A 117 10.34 15.93 3.89
N LYS A 118 10.18 17.20 4.27
CA LYS A 118 11.29 18.16 4.45
C LYS A 118 12.26 17.76 5.57
N ARG A 119 11.82 16.97 6.53
CA ARG A 119 12.65 16.44 7.62
C ARG A 119 13.38 15.16 7.23
N LEU A 120 12.79 14.36 6.33
CA LEU A 120 13.45 13.22 5.72
C LEU A 120 14.55 13.68 4.76
N GLU A 121 14.27 14.66 3.90
CA GLU A 121 15.23 15.28 2.98
C GLU A 121 16.50 15.73 3.72
N LYS A 122 16.36 16.57 4.75
CA LYS A 122 17.47 17.03 5.62
C LYS A 122 18.19 15.90 6.36
N CYS A 123 17.49 14.81 6.66
CA CYS A 123 18.09 13.63 7.29
C CYS A 123 18.98 12.87 6.29
N VAL A 124 18.58 12.79 5.02
CA VAL A 124 19.38 12.24 3.93
C VAL A 124 20.60 13.12 3.66
N GLU A 125 20.44 14.44 3.53
CA GLU A 125 21.54 15.40 3.35
C GLU A 125 22.62 15.24 4.44
N ALA A 126 22.21 15.28 5.71
CA ALA A 126 23.13 15.17 6.85
C ALA A 126 23.77 13.77 6.97
N LYS A 127 23.07 12.71 6.54
CA LYS A 127 23.60 11.34 6.46
C LYS A 127 24.67 11.23 5.38
N GLU A 128 24.45 11.82 4.20
CA GLU A 128 25.41 11.79 3.09
C GLU A 128 26.65 12.64 3.37
N GLU A 129 26.51 13.80 4.03
CA GLU A 129 27.65 14.59 4.52
C GLU A 129 28.50 13.80 5.53
N LEU A 130 27.86 13.13 6.50
CA LEU A 130 28.52 12.32 7.52
C LEU A 130 29.23 11.09 6.91
N GLU A 131 28.61 10.41 5.95
CA GLU A 131 29.25 9.33 5.21
C GLU A 131 30.48 9.84 4.42
N ALA A 132 30.38 10.99 3.77
CA ALA A 132 31.50 11.59 3.04
C ALA A 132 32.69 11.93 3.97
N ASP A 133 32.46 12.53 5.14
CA ASP A 133 33.53 12.75 6.14
C ASP A 133 34.16 11.42 6.59
N LEU A 134 33.33 10.42 6.93
CA LEU A 134 33.79 9.14 7.43
C LEU A 134 34.63 8.37 6.38
N TYR A 135 34.18 8.35 5.11
CA TYR A 135 34.95 7.76 4.01
C TYR A 135 36.28 8.49 3.78
N ASN A 136 36.27 9.83 3.76
CA ASN A 136 37.50 10.62 3.60
C ASN A 136 38.51 10.34 4.72
N ARG A 137 38.06 10.30 5.98
CA ARG A 137 38.89 9.99 7.15
C ARG A 137 39.40 8.55 7.13
N PHE A 138 38.58 7.60 6.70
CA PHE A 138 39.00 6.20 6.51
C PHE A 138 40.08 6.06 5.41
N ILE A 139 39.96 6.80 4.30
CA ILE A 139 40.97 6.84 3.24
C ILE A 139 42.30 7.39 3.75
N LEU A 140 42.29 8.45 4.57
CA LEU A 140 43.51 8.97 5.21
C LEU A 140 44.21 7.91 6.08
N VAL A 141 43.46 7.26 6.97
CA VAL A 141 44.00 6.19 7.84
C VAL A 141 44.53 5.01 7.01
N LEU A 142 43.81 4.57 5.97
CA LEU A 142 44.30 3.53 5.06
C LEU A 142 45.59 3.94 4.35
N ASN A 143 45.73 5.20 3.94
CA ASN A 143 46.92 5.69 3.24
C ASN A 143 48.14 5.78 4.16
N GLU A 144 47.97 6.20 5.42
CA GLU A 144 49.03 6.11 6.44
C GLU A 144 49.47 4.67 6.69
N LYS A 145 48.53 3.74 6.87
CA LYS A 145 48.81 2.31 7.09
C LYS A 145 49.56 1.71 5.89
N LYS A 146 49.08 1.98 4.66
CA LYS A 146 49.76 1.58 3.41
C LYS A 146 51.16 2.17 3.30
N ALA A 147 51.37 3.44 3.66
CA ALA A 147 52.69 4.07 3.65
C ALA A 147 53.64 3.45 4.68
N LYS A 148 53.17 3.17 5.89
CA LYS A 148 53.97 2.52 6.94
C LYS A 148 54.33 1.08 6.59
N ILE A 149 53.43 0.32 5.98
CA ILE A 149 53.71 -1.03 5.44
C ILE A 149 54.81 -0.96 4.36
N ARG A 150 54.69 -0.09 3.37
CA ARG A 150 55.72 0.08 2.31
C ARG A 150 57.09 0.44 2.88
N ASN A 151 57.14 1.32 3.89
CA ASN A 151 58.41 1.70 4.53
C ASN A 151 59.05 0.53 5.31
N LEU A 152 58.24 -0.22 6.07
CA LEU A 152 58.72 -1.42 6.78
C LEU A 152 59.18 -2.53 5.81
N GLN A 153 58.48 -2.73 4.69
CA GLN A 153 58.89 -3.65 3.63
C GLN A 153 60.21 -3.24 2.98
N LYS A 154 60.41 -1.95 2.73
CA LYS A 154 61.68 -1.41 2.21
C LYS A 154 62.83 -1.69 3.18
N LEU A 155 62.70 -1.28 4.45
CA LEU A 155 63.72 -1.50 5.49
C LEU A 155 64.03 -3.00 5.69
N LEU A 156 63.01 -3.87 5.61
CA LEU A 156 63.19 -5.32 5.68
C LEU A 156 64.03 -5.87 4.51
N ASN A 157 63.86 -5.33 3.30
CA ASN A 157 64.61 -5.76 2.12
C ASN A 157 66.05 -5.23 2.16
N GLU A 158 66.26 -3.95 2.52
CA GLU A 158 67.59 -3.37 2.72
C GLU A 158 68.39 -4.14 3.79
N ALA A 159 67.74 -4.59 4.86
CA ALA A 159 68.33 -5.43 5.89
C ALA A 159 68.65 -6.87 5.41
N LYS A 160 67.88 -7.42 4.47
CA LYS A 160 68.15 -8.73 3.85
C LYS A 160 69.29 -8.66 2.83
N GLU A 161 69.33 -7.61 2.02
CA GLU A 161 70.37 -7.37 1.01
C GLU A 161 71.73 -7.15 1.69
N SER A 162 71.81 -6.25 2.68
CA SER A 162 73.03 -6.05 3.46
C SER A 162 73.48 -7.29 4.25
N ALA A 163 72.54 -8.13 4.74
CA ALA A 163 72.87 -9.43 5.34
C ALA A 163 73.34 -10.47 4.31
N ALA A 164 72.83 -10.43 3.07
CA ALA A 164 73.28 -11.27 1.98
C ALA A 164 74.69 -10.86 1.50
N ASP A 165 74.96 -9.55 1.38
CA ASP A 165 76.29 -9.02 1.05
C ASP A 165 77.32 -9.34 2.12
N ALA A 166 77.00 -9.11 3.41
CA ALA A 166 77.88 -9.48 4.52
C ALA A 166 78.16 -11.00 4.59
N LYS A 167 77.27 -11.83 4.04
CA LYS A 167 77.47 -13.27 3.85
C LYS A 167 78.26 -13.57 2.57
N CYS A 168 78.07 -12.81 1.50
CA CYS A 168 78.85 -12.89 0.26
C CYS A 168 80.33 -12.59 0.52
N THR A 169 80.65 -11.50 1.24
CA THR A 169 82.04 -11.15 1.64
C THR A 169 82.68 -12.21 2.54
N ARG A 170 81.89 -13.05 3.23
CA ARG A 170 82.36 -14.22 3.99
C ARG A 170 82.50 -15.48 3.14
N ASN A 171 81.65 -15.66 2.12
CA ASN A 171 81.59 -16.89 1.34
C ASN A 171 82.70 -16.99 0.28
N THR A 172 83.39 -15.90 -0.06
CA THR A 172 84.61 -15.93 -0.89
C THR A 172 85.77 -16.73 -0.25
N THR A 173 85.63 -17.19 1.01
CA THR A 173 86.64 -18.00 1.71
C THR A 173 86.12 -19.35 2.23
N ALA A 174 84.91 -19.82 1.86
CA ALA A 174 84.40 -21.12 2.31
C ALA A 174 83.50 -21.86 1.30
N THR A 175 84.01 -22.99 0.79
CA THR A 175 83.29 -23.96 -0.06
C THR A 175 82.65 -25.08 0.80
N THR A 176 81.62 -25.77 0.26
CA THR A 176 81.21 -27.18 0.56
C THR A 176 79.83 -27.42 1.25
N GLN A 177 78.79 -27.57 0.41
CA GLN A 177 77.85 -28.73 0.33
C GLN A 177 76.88 -29.17 1.46
N MET A 178 75.65 -29.58 1.05
CA MET A 178 74.54 -30.23 1.83
C MET A 178 73.93 -29.38 2.99
N GLY A 179 72.71 -29.55 3.53
CA GLY A 179 71.52 -30.44 3.35
C GLY A 179 70.57 -30.26 4.58
N THR A 180 69.32 -30.75 4.74
CA THR A 180 68.30 -31.42 3.89
C THR A 180 66.94 -31.50 4.67
N GLY A 181 65.78 -31.21 4.06
CA GLY A 181 64.41 -31.29 4.66
C GLY A 181 63.50 -30.12 4.22
N ARG A 182 62.23 -30.27 3.76
CA ARG A 182 60.96 -30.66 4.45
C ARG A 182 60.58 -29.70 5.59
N GLU A 183 59.36 -29.16 5.73
CA GLU A 183 58.06 -29.41 5.07
C GLU A 183 57.14 -28.14 5.11
N ASN A 184 55.88 -28.28 4.66
CA ASN A 184 54.70 -27.39 4.79
C ASN A 184 54.34 -26.54 3.56
N CYS A 185 53.58 -27.14 2.64
CA CYS A 185 52.60 -26.38 1.85
C CYS A 185 51.41 -26.02 2.75
N TYR A 186 50.98 -24.75 2.76
CA TYR A 186 49.66 -24.39 3.25
C TYR A 186 48.80 -23.98 2.06
N ASP A 187 47.84 -24.83 1.71
CA ASP A 187 46.85 -24.53 0.69
C ASP A 187 45.83 -23.54 1.24
N GLY A 188 45.58 -22.48 0.48
CA GLY A 188 44.80 -21.31 0.88
C GLY A 188 43.78 -20.95 -0.18
N SER A 189 43.06 -21.95 -0.69
CA SER A 189 41.96 -21.75 -1.63
C SER A 189 40.92 -20.78 -1.07
N THR A 190 40.65 -19.70 -1.82
CA THR A 190 39.49 -18.83 -1.62
C THR A 190 38.59 -18.97 -2.84
N ASP A 191 37.65 -19.91 -2.75
CA ASP A 191 36.53 -20.05 -3.66
C ASP A 191 35.31 -19.42 -3.00
N GLU A 192 34.95 -18.20 -3.43
CA GLU A 192 33.73 -17.48 -3.05
C GLU A 192 33.21 -16.73 -4.28
N GLU A 193 32.36 -17.45 -5.01
CA GLU A 193 31.37 -17.07 -6.03
C GLU A 193 31.51 -15.75 -6.82
N SER A 194 31.65 -15.88 -8.14
CA SER A 194 31.48 -14.77 -9.09
C SER A 194 30.01 -14.62 -9.53
N GLU A 195 29.21 -13.81 -8.83
CA GLU A 195 27.86 -13.47 -9.29
C GLU A 195 27.89 -12.59 -10.56
N ASN A 196 27.58 -13.21 -11.70
CA ASN A 196 27.32 -12.52 -12.97
C ASN A 196 26.01 -13.06 -13.58
N LEU A 197 24.87 -12.60 -13.07
CA LEU A 197 23.55 -12.94 -13.63
C LEU A 197 22.86 -11.70 -14.22
N THR A 198 22.85 -11.65 -15.55
CA THR A 198 22.20 -10.60 -16.33
C THR A 198 20.67 -10.68 -16.28
N ARG A 199 20.03 -9.52 -16.09
CA ARG A 199 18.70 -9.13 -16.60
C ARG A 199 17.53 -10.12 -16.41
N ALA A 200 16.57 -9.71 -15.59
CA ALA A 200 15.14 -9.93 -15.88
C ALA A 200 14.49 -8.56 -16.18
N SER A 201 13.65 -8.48 -17.22
CA SER A 201 12.94 -7.26 -17.59
C SER A 201 11.58 -7.18 -16.89
N LEU A 202 11.20 -6.00 -16.40
CA LEU A 202 9.83 -5.70 -15.98
C LEU A 202 9.00 -5.25 -17.21
N PRO A 203 7.75 -5.72 -17.37
CA PRO A 203 6.81 -5.16 -18.33
C PRO A 203 6.17 -3.86 -17.81
N SER A 204 5.64 -3.06 -18.74
CA SER A 204 4.65 -1.99 -18.50
C SER A 204 3.23 -2.50 -18.73
#